data_AF-A0A1W9TMU9-F1
#
_entry.id   AF-A0A1W9TMU9-F1
#
_cell.length_a   1.000
_cell.length_b   1.000
_cell.length_c   1.000
_cell.angle_alpha   90.00
_cell.angle_beta   90.00
_cell.angle_gamma   90.00
#
_symmetry.space_group_name_H-M   'P 1'
#
loop_
_entity.id
_entity.type
_entity.pdbx_description
1 polymer ?
#
loop_
_entity_poly.entity_id
_entity_poly.type
_entity_poly.pdbx_seq_one_letter_code
_entity_poly.pdbx_strand_id
1 'polypeptide(L)'
;ESGEAPMMVSYATDGAYSYYYYNSTKYKAFIPEEGAYVQIEGAGIVKGTKNFELAKRFIEFLLFDEFQKDIPLNQWMFPVINTEMPEAFNYALVPEKIVTISSEDINENMEKWLEEWEEIMLQ
;
A
#
# COMPACT_ATOMS: atom_id res chain seq x y z
N GLU A 1 -6.12 17.69 2.69
CA GLU A 1 -7.34 18.25 2.04
C GLU A 1 -7.29 19.73 1.71
N SER A 2 -6.12 20.39 1.69
CA SER A 2 -5.99 21.84 1.45
C SER A 2 -6.44 22.31 0.05
N GLY A 3 -6.88 21.40 -0.82
CA GLY A 3 -7.45 21.72 -2.13
C GLY A 3 -6.42 22.15 -3.18
N GLU A 4 -5.15 21.80 -2.98
CA GLU A 4 -4.03 22.25 -3.82
C GLU A 4 -4.05 21.62 -5.23
N ALA A 5 -4.57 20.40 -5.36
CA ALA A 5 -4.68 19.69 -6.63
C ALA A 5 -5.98 18.87 -6.70
N PRO A 6 -6.52 18.63 -7.91
CA PRO A 6 -7.74 17.84 -8.10
C PRO A 6 -7.53 16.33 -7.96
N MET A 7 -6.28 15.84 -8.06
CA MET A 7 -5.91 14.43 -7.92
C MET A 7 -4.49 14.29 -7.37
N MET A 8 -4.19 13.12 -6.80
CA MET A 8 -2.87 12.72 -6.34
C MET A 8 -2.68 11.22 -6.55
N VAL A 9 -1.43 10.78 -6.66
CA VAL A 9 -1.10 9.36 -6.58
C VAL A 9 -1.26 8.93 -5.13
N SER A 10 -2.12 7.93 -4.92
CA SER A 10 -2.46 7.40 -3.60
C SER A 10 -3.00 5.98 -3.76
N TYR A 11 -3.62 5.45 -2.71
CA TYR A 11 -4.05 4.06 -2.64
C TYR A 11 -5.54 3.88 -2.94
N ALA A 12 -5.87 2.68 -3.42
CA ALA A 12 -7.25 2.26 -3.68
C ALA A 12 -8.13 2.23 -2.41
N THR A 13 -7.51 2.29 -1.23
CA THR A 13 -8.14 2.31 0.10
C THR A 13 -8.53 3.71 0.59
N ASP A 14 -8.19 4.78 -0.13
CA ASP A 14 -8.51 6.17 0.27
C ASP A 14 -10.01 6.41 0.46
N GLY A 15 -10.86 5.68 -0.28
CA GLY A 15 -12.31 5.73 -0.08
C GLY A 15 -12.73 5.27 1.31
N ALA A 16 -12.03 4.27 1.88
CA ALA A 16 -12.26 3.80 3.24
C ALA A 16 -11.86 4.85 4.28
N TYR A 17 -10.67 5.46 4.11
CA TYR A 17 -10.22 6.57 4.96
C TYR A 17 -11.23 7.72 4.96
N SER A 18 -11.65 8.16 3.76
CA SER A 18 -12.58 9.28 3.61
C SER A 18 -13.92 8.98 4.28
N TYR A 19 -14.45 7.77 4.08
CA TYR A 19 -15.71 7.38 4.71
C TYR A 19 -15.59 7.33 6.23
N TYR A 20 -14.54 6.70 6.76
CA TYR A 20 -14.37 6.54 8.20
C TYR A 20 -14.26 7.88 8.95
N TYR A 21 -13.48 8.83 8.43
CA TYR A 21 -13.27 10.11 9.11
C TYR A 21 -14.32 11.19 8.79
N TYR A 22 -14.86 11.18 7.58
CA TYR A 22 -15.74 12.28 7.12
C TYR A 22 -17.18 11.86 6.87
N ASN A 23 -17.50 10.57 7.06
CA ASN A 23 -18.79 9.99 6.71
C ASN A 23 -19.21 10.36 5.28
N SER A 24 -18.22 10.43 4.38
CA SER A 24 -18.36 10.96 3.03
C SER A 24 -17.31 10.35 2.11
N THR A 25 -17.71 10.05 0.87
CA THR A 25 -16.80 9.62 -0.20
C THR A 25 -16.39 10.82 -1.07
N LYS A 26 -16.16 11.98 -0.44
CA LYS A 26 -15.70 13.18 -1.16
C LYS A 26 -14.35 12.91 -1.84
N TYR A 27 -13.46 12.20 -1.16
CA TYR A 27 -12.23 11.68 -1.74
C TYR A 27 -12.49 10.25 -2.20
N LYS A 28 -12.23 9.98 -3.48
CA LYS A 28 -12.44 8.67 -4.10
C LYS A 28 -11.17 8.25 -4.80
N ALA A 29 -10.83 6.98 -4.61
CA ALA A 29 -9.90 6.32 -5.51
C ALA A 29 -10.60 6.00 -6.84
N PHE A 30 -9.83 5.96 -7.91
CA PHE A 30 -10.22 5.30 -9.15
C PHE A 30 -9.04 4.44 -9.61
N ILE A 31 -9.34 3.35 -10.33
CA ILE A 31 -8.33 2.46 -10.90
C ILE A 31 -8.39 2.63 -12.43
N PRO A 32 -7.28 2.94 -13.10
CA PRO A 32 -7.22 3.01 -14.57
C PRO A 32 -7.64 1.68 -15.23
N GLU A 33 -8.07 1.74 -16.49
CA GLU A 33 -8.54 0.55 -17.23
C GLU A 33 -7.42 -0.49 -17.46
N GLU A 34 -6.17 -0.02 -17.47
CA GLU A 34 -4.95 -0.82 -17.57
C GLU A 34 -4.69 -1.64 -16.31
N GLY A 35 -5.22 -1.22 -15.16
CA GLY A 35 -5.06 -1.85 -13.86
C GLY A 35 -4.36 -0.98 -12.82
N ALA A 36 -4.01 -1.59 -11.69
CA ALA A 36 -3.24 -0.96 -10.63
C ALA A 36 -2.01 -1.78 -10.26
N TYR A 37 -0.97 -1.09 -9.80
CA TYR A 37 0.20 -1.72 -9.20
C TYR A 37 -0.08 -2.05 -7.73
N VAL A 38 0.09 -3.31 -7.33
CA VAL A 38 -0.12 -3.74 -5.94
C VAL A 38 1.20 -3.60 -5.17
N GLN A 39 1.19 -2.75 -4.15
CA GLN A 39 2.31 -2.65 -3.21
C GLN A 39 2.15 -3.66 -2.08
N ILE A 40 3.21 -4.44 -1.83
CA ILE A 40 3.31 -5.32 -0.67
C ILE A 40 4.36 -4.72 0.26
N GLU A 41 3.93 -4.28 1.44
CA GLU A 41 4.84 -3.83 2.49
C GLU A 41 5.36 -5.03 3.28
N GLY A 42 6.69 -5.18 3.34
CA GLY A 42 7.34 -6.32 3.97
C GLY A 42 8.24 -5.92 5.14
N ALA A 43 8.47 -6.87 6.05
CA ALA A 43 9.45 -6.74 7.13
C ALA A 43 10.51 -7.84 7.01
N GLY A 44 11.78 -7.49 7.24
CA GLY A 44 12.92 -8.40 7.14
C GLY A 44 13.79 -8.39 8.39
N ILE A 45 14.35 -9.54 8.75
CA ILE A 45 15.32 -9.64 9.85
C ILE A 45 16.70 -9.19 9.35
N VAL A 46 17.26 -8.18 9.99
CA VAL A 46 18.58 -7.64 9.63
C VAL A 46 19.68 -8.66 9.93
N LYS A 47 20.52 -8.93 8.93
CA LYS A 47 21.68 -9.83 9.03
C LYS A 47 22.64 -9.36 10.13
N GLY A 48 23.05 -10.28 11.00
CA GLY A 48 24.00 -9.99 12.09
C GLY A 48 23.36 -9.46 13.39
N THR A 49 22.02 -9.45 13.50
CA THR A 49 21.35 -9.12 14.76
C THR A 49 21.82 -10.03 15.90
N LYS A 50 22.05 -9.44 17.08
CA LYS A 50 22.34 -10.17 18.32
C LYS A 50 21.08 -10.79 18.95
N ASN A 51 19.91 -10.43 18.45
CA ASN A 51 18.60 -10.77 19.01
C ASN A 51 17.72 -11.51 17.99
N PHE A 52 18.28 -12.53 17.31
CA PHE A 52 17.59 -13.22 16.22
C PHE A 52 16.23 -13.81 16.63
N GLU A 53 16.17 -14.48 17.78
CA GLU A 53 14.92 -15.07 18.28
C GLU A 53 13.85 -14.00 18.58
N LEU A 54 14.24 -12.83 19.10
CA LEU A 54 13.29 -11.73 19.33
C LEU A 54 12.82 -11.13 18.00
N ALA A 55 13.71 -10.96 17.03
CA ALA A 55 13.35 -10.46 15.70
C ALA A 55 12.38 -11.43 14.99
N LYS A 56 12.61 -12.74 15.09
CA LYS A 56 11.70 -13.76 14.57
C LYS A 56 10.32 -13.68 15.23
N ARG A 57 10.28 -13.61 16.56
CA ARG A 57 9.01 -13.44 17.30
C ARG A 57 8.26 -12.16 16.92
N PHE A 58 8.97 -11.09 16.59
CA PHE A 58 8.35 -9.86 16.10
C PHE A 58 7.73 -10.07 14.70
N ILE A 59 8.43 -10.72 13.77
CA ILE A 59 7.86 -11.06 12.45
C ILE A 59 6.63 -11.96 12.60
N GLU A 60 6.66 -12.94 13.50
CA GLU A 60 5.50 -13.79 13.81
C GLU A 60 4.34 -12.97 14.38
N PHE A 61 4.61 -12.04 15.29
CA PHE A 61 3.61 -11.13 15.85
C PHE A 61 2.93 -10.25 14.78
N LEU A 62 3.67 -9.78 13.76
CA LEU A 62 3.06 -9.04 12.64
C LEU A 62 2.00 -9.87 11.90
N LEU A 63 2.06 -11.20 11.96
CA LEU A 63 1.10 -12.10 11.29
C LEU A 63 -0.03 -12.56 12.22
N PHE A 64 -0.09 -12.09 13.46
CA PHE A 64 -1.18 -12.45 14.36
C PHE A 64 -2.48 -11.80 13.93
N ASP A 65 -3.60 -12.50 14.17
CA ASP A 65 -4.95 -12.03 13.88
C ASP A 65 -5.24 -10.66 14.51
N GLU A 66 -4.83 -10.45 15.76
CA GLU A 66 -5.00 -9.15 16.44
C GLU A 66 -4.25 -8.02 15.74
N PHE A 67 -2.99 -8.24 15.33
CA PHE A 67 -2.22 -7.22 14.62
C PHE A 67 -2.83 -6.93 13.24
N GLN A 68 -3.21 -7.97 12.51
CA GLN A 68 -3.74 -7.87 11.15
C GLN A 68 -5.13 -7.22 11.13
N LYS A 69 -5.97 -7.45 12.15
CA LYS A 69 -7.27 -6.78 12.33
C LYS A 69 -7.16 -5.27 12.48
N ASP A 70 -6.05 -4.79 13.05
CA ASP A 70 -5.83 -3.36 13.27
C ASP A 70 -5.26 -2.64 12.04
N ILE A 71 -4.66 -3.36 11.07
CA ILE A 71 -4.08 -2.76 9.85
C ILE A 71 -5.09 -1.88 9.09
N PRO A 72 -6.32 -2.33 8.79
CA PRO A 72 -7.29 -1.55 8.02
C PRO A 72 -7.51 -0.12 8.52
N LEU A 73 -7.62 0.10 9.83
CA LEU A 73 -7.96 1.40 10.41
C LEU A 73 -6.76 2.20 10.96
N ASN A 74 -5.57 1.60 10.99
CA ASN A 74 -4.36 2.29 11.43
C ASN A 74 -3.41 2.62 10.28
N GLN A 75 -3.26 1.69 9.32
CA GLN A 75 -2.37 1.86 8.16
C GLN A 75 -3.13 2.06 6.85
N TRP A 76 -4.46 1.92 6.84
CA TRP A 76 -5.30 2.10 5.66
C TRP A 76 -4.93 1.17 4.50
N MET A 77 -4.56 -0.07 4.83
CA MET A 77 -4.20 -1.12 3.87
C MET A 77 -5.01 -2.40 4.13
N PHE A 78 -5.04 -3.30 3.16
CA PHE A 78 -5.59 -4.63 3.36
C PHE A 78 -4.64 -5.50 4.20
N PRO A 79 -5.17 -6.35 5.10
CA PRO A 79 -4.36 -7.32 5.83
C PRO A 79 -3.88 -8.44 4.89
N VAL A 80 -2.78 -9.10 5.27
CA VAL A 80 -2.20 -10.22 4.49
C VAL A 80 -2.84 -11.57 4.82
N ILE A 81 -3.65 -11.62 5.88
CA ILE A 81 -4.46 -12.79 6.27
C ILE A 81 -5.95 -12.42 6.27
N ASN A 82 -6.82 -13.42 6.27
CA ASN A 82 -8.25 -13.21 6.38
C ASN A 82 -8.59 -12.71 7.78
N THR A 83 -9.17 -11.51 7.87
CA THR A 83 -9.73 -10.93 9.09
C THR A 83 -11.13 -10.40 8.82
N GLU A 84 -11.86 -10.07 9.88
CA GLU A 84 -13.07 -9.26 9.74
C GLU A 84 -12.68 -7.87 9.21
N MET A 85 -13.36 -7.42 8.16
CA MET A 85 -13.08 -6.12 7.54
C MET A 85 -14.06 -5.06 8.07
N PRO A 86 -13.58 -3.86 8.45
CA PRO A 86 -14.45 -2.77 8.85
C PRO A 86 -15.38 -2.31 7.72
N GLU A 87 -16.56 -1.80 8.07
CA GLU A 87 -17.55 -1.27 7.10
C GLU A 87 -16.95 -0.24 6.13
N ALA A 88 -16.00 0.58 6.60
CA ALA A 88 -15.30 1.55 5.78
C ALA A 88 -14.66 0.95 4.51
N PHE A 89 -14.20 -0.30 4.59
CA PHE A 89 -13.54 -0.98 3.46
C PHE A 89 -14.51 -1.42 2.36
N ASN A 90 -15.84 -1.28 2.57
CA ASN A 90 -16.81 -1.35 1.46
C ASN A 90 -16.59 -0.23 0.43
N TYR A 91 -15.85 0.82 0.79
CA TYR A 91 -15.48 1.94 -0.09
C TYR A 91 -14.02 1.86 -0.60
N ALA A 92 -13.28 0.81 -0.22
CA ALA A 92 -11.99 0.51 -0.84
C ALA A 92 -12.21 -0.20 -2.19
N LEU A 93 -11.33 0.06 -3.15
CA LEU A 93 -11.35 -0.61 -4.44
C LEU A 93 -10.36 -1.77 -4.47
N VAL A 94 -10.73 -2.84 -5.15
CA VAL A 94 -9.85 -3.98 -5.47
C VAL A 94 -9.64 -3.99 -6.98
N PRO A 95 -8.39 -3.91 -7.48
CA PRO A 95 -8.13 -3.92 -8.91
C PRO A 95 -8.52 -5.24 -9.56
N GLU A 96 -9.22 -5.18 -10.68
CA GLU A 96 -9.49 -6.37 -11.51
C GLU A 96 -8.24 -6.82 -12.29
N LYS A 97 -7.37 -5.87 -12.63
CA LYS A 97 -6.09 -6.10 -13.31
C LYS A 97 -4.94 -5.63 -12.44
N ILE A 98 -4.05 -6.55 -12.10
CA ILE A 98 -2.83 -6.25 -11.35
C ILE A 98 -1.70 -6.07 -12.35
N VAL A 99 -1.11 -4.87 -12.36
CA VAL A 99 0.09 -4.56 -13.12
C VAL A 99 1.30 -4.97 -12.27
N THR A 100 2.21 -5.75 -12.85
CA THR A 100 3.43 -6.22 -12.18
C THR A 100 4.65 -5.92 -13.04
N ILE A 101 5.75 -5.57 -12.38
CA ILE A 101 7.08 -5.50 -13.00
C ILE A 101 7.94 -6.54 -12.28
N SER A 102 8.72 -7.32 -13.02
CA SER A 102 9.57 -8.32 -12.39
C SER A 102 10.70 -7.66 -11.59
N SER A 103 11.16 -8.31 -10.52
CA SER A 103 12.31 -7.80 -9.76
C SER A 103 13.59 -7.75 -10.59
N GLU A 104 13.72 -8.60 -11.61
CA GLU A 104 14.83 -8.60 -12.57
C GLU A 104 14.78 -7.34 -13.44
N ASP A 105 13.63 -7.05 -14.05
CA ASP A 105 13.42 -5.83 -14.85
C ASP A 105 13.67 -4.57 -14.00
N ILE A 106 13.16 -4.54 -12.76
CA ILE A 106 13.40 -3.45 -11.82
C ILE A 106 14.91 -3.29 -11.57
N ASN A 107 15.60 -4.38 -11.25
CA ASN A 107 17.03 -4.31 -10.93
C ASN A 107 17.87 -3.88 -12.13
N GLU A 108 17.51 -4.28 -13.34
CA GLU A 108 18.22 -3.92 -14.57
C GLU A 108 17.95 -2.49 -15.04
N ASN A 109 16.76 -1.92 -14.76
CA ASN A 109 16.32 -0.67 -15.40
C ASN A 109 16.01 0.48 -14.44
N MET A 110 15.94 0.27 -13.12
CA MET A 110 15.49 1.31 -12.16
C MET A 110 16.32 2.60 -12.23
N GLU A 111 17.64 2.51 -12.31
CA GLU A 111 18.52 3.69 -12.38
C GLU A 111 18.18 4.54 -13.61
N LYS A 112 18.11 3.89 -14.78
CA LYS A 112 17.72 4.53 -16.03
C LYS A 112 16.32 5.15 -15.96
N TRP A 113 15.33 4.44 -15.42
CA TRP A 113 13.96 4.96 -15.31
C TRP A 113 13.87 6.19 -14.40
N LEU A 114 14.66 6.23 -13.33
CA LEU A 114 14.72 7.39 -12.43
C LEU A 114 15.38 8.60 -13.12
N GLU A 115 16.47 8.39 -13.85
CA GLU A 115 17.11 9.44 -14.65
C GLU A 115 16.15 10.02 -15.70
N GLU A 116 15.49 9.16 -16.48
CA GLU A 116 14.50 9.58 -17.48
C GLU A 116 13.33 10.34 -16.85
N TRP A 117 12.84 9.88 -15.69
CA TRP A 117 11.77 10.56 -14.96
C TRP A 117 12.19 11.95 -14.47
N GLU A 118 13.39 12.08 -13.89
CA GLU A 118 13.93 13.36 -13.43
C GLU A 118 14.07 14.36 -14.59
N GLU A 119 14.62 13.90 -15.72
CA GLU A 119 14.76 14.74 -16.93
C GLU A 119 13.41 15.25 -17.45
N ILE A 120 12.36 14.43 -17.42
CA ILE A 120 11.01 14.82 -17.88
C ILE A 120 10.36 15.81 -16.92
N MET A 121 10.52 15.61 -15.61
CA MET A 121 9.83 16.42 -14.59
C MET A 121 10.50 17.77 -14.33
N LEU A 122 11.80 17.90 -14.59
CA LEU A 122 12.57 19.15 -14.39
C LEU A 122 12.60 20.06 -15.62
N GLN A 123 12.20 19.58 -16.79
CA GLN A 123 12.02 20.39 -18.00
C GLN A 123 10.78 21.30 -17.90
#